data_AF-A0A6A7SGY3-F1
#
_entry.id   AF-A0A6A7SGY3-F1
#
_cell.length_a   1.000
_cell.length_b   1.000
_cell.length_c   1.000
_cell.angle_alpha   90.00
_cell.angle_beta   90.00
_cell.angle_gamma   90.00
#
_symmetry.space_group_name_H-M   'P 1'
#
loop_
_entity.id
_entity.type
_entity.pdbx_description
1 polymer ?
#
loop_
_entity_poly.entity_id
_entity_poly.type
_entity_poly.pdbx_seq_one_letter_code
_entity_poly.pdbx_strand_id
1 'polypeptide(L)' 'MPADELEGEVDRLAETIAAKAPTARRLGKQLFYRQLGMSLPDAYADASRTMARNMMAEDAQAGIDAFLNRKRR' A
#
# COMPACT_ATOMS: atom_id res chain seq x y z
N MET A 1 -8.07 -13.31 -19.43
CA MET A 1 -8.67 -12.36 -20.37
C MET A 1 -8.22 -12.71 -21.78
N PRO A 2 -9.01 -12.40 -22.80
CA PRO A 2 -8.59 -12.36 -24.20
C PRO A 2 -7.29 -11.55 -24.41
N ALA A 3 -6.52 -11.87 -25.44
CA ALA A 3 -5.20 -11.27 -25.66
C ALA A 3 -5.28 -9.75 -25.98
N ASP A 4 -6.36 -9.33 -26.63
CA ASP A 4 -6.68 -7.94 -26.97
C ASP A 4 -7.08 -7.08 -25.76
N GLU A 5 -7.50 -7.69 -24.65
CA GLU A 5 -7.79 -6.99 -23.39
C GLU A 5 -6.57 -6.89 -22.46
N LEU A 6 -5.50 -7.65 -22.73
CA LEU A 6 -4.36 -7.80 -21.84
C LEU A 6 -3.65 -6.49 -21.54
N GLU A 7 -3.37 -5.72 -22.58
CA GLU A 7 -2.61 -4.47 -22.45
C GLU A 7 -3.39 -3.45 -21.62
N GLY A 8 -4.69 -3.27 -21.93
CA GLY A 8 -5.55 -2.36 -21.18
C GLY A 8 -5.68 -2.73 -19.70
N GLU A 9 -5.78 -4.02 -19.37
CA GLU A 9 -5.86 -4.46 -17.97
C GLU A 9 -4.53 -4.32 -17.21
N VAL A 10 -3.39 -4.55 -17.88
CA VAL A 10 -2.07 -4.32 -17.30
C VAL A 10 -1.89 -2.84 -16.96
N ASP A 11 -2.22 -1.95 -17.89
CA ASP A 11 -2.11 -0.50 -17.70
C ASP A 11 -3.03 -0.05 -16.56
N ARG A 12 -4.29 -0.49 -16.56
CA ARG A 12 -5.25 -0.17 -15.50
C ARG A 12 -4.74 -0.59 -14.12
N LEU A 13 -4.14 -1.77 -14.01
CA LEU A 13 -3.56 -2.25 -12.75
C LEU A 13 -2.32 -1.44 -12.35
N ALA A 14 -1.43 -1.17 -13.31
CA ALA A 14 -0.22 -0.39 -13.09
C ALA A 14 -0.55 1.03 -12.61
N GLU A 15 -1.49 1.71 -13.24
CA GLU A 15 -1.99 3.03 -12.85
C GLU A 15 -2.61 3.00 -11.45
N THR A 16 -3.45 2.00 -11.17
CA THR A 16 -4.07 1.82 -9.84
C THR A 16 -3.03 1.66 -8.75
N ILE A 17 -1.94 0.94 -9.02
CA ILE A 17 -0.83 0.77 -8.08
C ILE A 17 -0.04 2.08 -7.97
N ALA A 18 0.30 2.71 -9.10
CA ALA A 18 1.11 3.92 -9.18
C ALA A 18 0.48 5.10 -8.41
N ALA A 19 -0.84 5.23 -8.46
CA ALA A 19 -1.61 6.25 -7.75
C ALA A 19 -1.56 6.15 -6.21
N LYS A 20 -1.07 5.05 -5.64
CA LYS A 20 -0.93 4.89 -4.18
C LYS A 20 0.32 5.59 -3.64
N ALA A 21 0.37 5.83 -2.33
CA ALA A 21 1.55 6.39 -1.67
C ALA A 21 2.78 5.46 -1.84
N PRO A 22 3.92 5.95 -2.39
CA PRO A 22 5.10 5.12 -2.61
C PRO A 22 5.65 4.48 -1.32
N THR A 23 5.64 5.20 -0.21
CA THR A 23 6.12 4.68 1.07
C THR A 23 5.22 3.56 1.57
N ALA A 24 3.90 3.77 1.54
CA ALA A 24 2.93 2.75 1.94
C ALA A 24 3.07 1.46 1.10
N ARG A 25 3.25 1.58 -0.22
CA ARG A 25 3.48 0.41 -1.09
C ARG A 25 4.74 -0.37 -0.71
N ARG A 26 5.86 0.35 -0.54
CA ARG A 26 7.16 -0.25 -0.20
C ARG A 26 7.09 -0.96 1.15
N LEU A 27 6.58 -0.28 2.18
CA LEU A 27 6.49 -0.85 3.52
C LEU A 27 5.51 -2.01 3.60
N GLY A 28 4.34 -1.87 2.97
CA GLY A 28 3.32 -2.92 2.94
C GLY A 28 3.79 -4.18 2.24
N LYS A 29 4.46 -4.06 1.07
CA LYS A 29 5.00 -5.23 0.35
C LYS A 29 6.08 -5.93 1.17
N GLN A 30 6.99 -5.18 1.79
CA GLN A 30 8.02 -5.77 2.67
C GLN A 30 7.42 -6.48 3.89
N LEU A 31 6.43 -5.86 4.56
CA LEU A 31 5.72 -6.47 5.68
C LEU A 31 5.03 -7.77 5.23
N PHE A 32 4.33 -7.74 4.10
CA PHE A 32 3.60 -8.90 3.58
C PHE A 32 4.50 -10.13 3.42
N TYR A 33 5.70 -9.97 2.85
CA TYR A 33 6.63 -11.09 2.71
C TYR A 33 7.28 -11.49 4.03
N ARG A 34 7.58 -10.54 4.92
CA ARG A 34 8.21 -10.82 6.21
C ARG A 34 7.29 -11.60 7.15
N GLN A 35 5.99 -11.35 7.12
CA GLN A 35 5.01 -12.08 7.94
C GLN A 35 4.71 -13.50 7.44
N LEU A 36 5.17 -13.88 6.24
CA LEU A 36 4.99 -15.25 5.75
C LEU A 36 5.78 -16.22 6.64
N GLY A 37 5.08 -17.21 7.21
CA GLY A 37 5.68 -18.18 8.12
C GLY A 37 5.88 -17.70 9.55
N MET A 38 5.47 -16.47 9.89
CA MET A 38 5.40 -16.02 11.28
C MET A 38 4.18 -16.61 12.00
N SER A 39 4.26 -16.70 13.33
CA SER A 39 3.07 -16.89 14.14
C SER A 39 2.13 -15.69 14.01
N LEU A 40 0.83 -15.90 14.21
CA LEU A 40 -0.15 -14.81 14.13
C LEU A 40 0.17 -13.65 15.10
N PRO A 41 0.52 -13.89 16.38
CA PRO A 41 0.92 -12.82 17.30
C PRO A 41 2.14 -12.02 16.80
N ASP A 42 3.17 -12.68 16.28
CA ASP A 42 4.39 -12.01 15.81
C ASP A 42 4.12 -11.17 14.56
N ALA A 43 3.31 -11.71 13.63
CA ALA A 43 2.87 -11.00 12.45
C ALA A 43 2.12 -9.70 12.81
N TYR A 44 1.20 -9.76 13.79
CA TYR A 44 0.48 -8.57 14.25
C TYR A 44 1.36 -7.55 14.96
N ALA A 45 2.32 -8.01 15.78
CA ALA A 45 3.27 -7.13 16.45
C ALA A 45 4.10 -6.36 15.41
N ASP A 46 4.53 -7.05 14.35
CA ASP A 46 5.32 -6.45 13.28
C ASP A 46 4.51 -5.55 12.34
N ALA A 47 3.27 -5.95 12.04
CA ALA A 47 2.33 -5.13 11.31
C ALA A 47 2.05 -3.81 12.05
N SER A 48 1.81 -3.87 13.37
CA SER A 48 1.56 -2.70 14.20
C SER A 48 2.71 -1.71 14.18
N ARG A 49 3.97 -2.18 14.32
CA ARG A 49 5.16 -1.31 14.21
C ARG A 49 5.31 -0.71 12.80
N THR A 50 5.06 -1.50 11.76
CA THR A 50 5.14 -1.03 10.37
C THR A 50 4.10 0.06 10.10
N MET A 51 2.87 -0.12 10.60
CA MET A 51 1.80 0.87 10.47
C MET A 51 2.13 2.16 11.23
N ALA A 52 2.62 2.05 12.47
CA ALA A 52 3.06 3.22 13.25
C ALA A 52 4.15 4.02 12.52
N ARG A 53 5.15 3.34 11.92
CA ARG A 53 6.16 4.00 11.08
C ARG A 53 5.55 4.62 9.82
N ASN A 54 4.64 3.92 9.15
CA ASN A 54 3.99 4.43 7.95
C ASN A 54 3.21 5.72 8.23
N MET A 55 2.56 5.84 9.39
CA MET A 55 1.82 7.04 9.80
C MET A 55 2.71 8.28 9.98
N MET A 56 4.01 8.11 10.21
CA MET A 56 4.97 9.20 10.32
C MET A 56 5.48 9.71 8.96
N ALA A 57 5.15 9.03 7.85
CA ALA A 57 5.59 9.43 6.52
C ALA A 57 4.74 10.60 6.00
N GLU A 58 5.40 11.57 5.34
CA GLU A 58 4.76 12.76 4.76
C GLU A 58 3.65 12.36 3.75
N ASP A 59 3.90 11.32 2.95
CA ASP A 59 2.91 10.82 2.01
C ASP A 59 1.75 10.09 2.71
N ALA A 60 1.92 9.52 3.90
CA ALA A 60 0.77 9.04 4.65
C ALA A 60 -0.08 10.20 5.17
N GLN A 61 0.55 11.21 5.76
CA GLN A 61 -0.12 12.40 6.30
C GLN A 61 -0.90 13.14 5.22
N ALA A 62 -0.26 13.47 4.09
CA ALA A 62 -0.93 14.14 2.97
C ALA A 62 -2.12 13.34 2.41
N GLY A 63 -2.04 12.00 2.43
CA GLY A 63 -3.14 11.13 2.02
C GLY A 63 -4.33 11.16 2.98
N ILE A 64 -4.05 11.15 4.28
CA ILE A 64 -5.06 11.24 5.34
C ILE A 64 -5.73 12.61 5.29
N ASP A 65 -4.95 13.68 5.17
CA ASP A 65 -5.47 15.04 5.06
C ASP A 65 -6.35 15.21 3.82
N ALA A 66 -5.91 14.70 2.67
CA ALA A 66 -6.71 14.72 1.45
C ALA A 66 -8.05 13.99 1.66
N PHE A 67 -8.02 12.81 2.29
CA PHE A 67 -9.23 12.05 2.61
C PHE A 67 -10.17 12.81 3.55
N LEU A 68 -9.66 13.34 4.67
CA LEU A 68 -10.43 14.09 5.66
C LEU A 68 -11.07 15.35 5.04
N ASN A 69 -10.34 16.01 4.14
CA ASN A 69 -10.82 17.21 3.44
C ASN A 69 -11.63 16.90 2.16
N ARG A 70 -11.95 15.62 1.89
CA ARG A 70 -12.63 15.16 0.67
C ARG A 70 -11.98 15.65 -0.63
N LYS A 71 -10.67 15.85 -0.60
CA LYS A 71 -9.86 16.20 -1.76
C LYS A 71 -9.34 14.93 -2.41
N ARG A 72 -9.30 14.90 -3.75
CA ARG A 72 -8.50 13.91 -4.44
C ARG A 72 -7.03 14.22 -4.20
N ARG A 73 -6.27 13.14 -4.08
CA ARG A 73 -4.83 13.19 -3.96
C ARG A 73 -4.18 13.46 -5.32
#